data_AF-A0A6A5FRW9-F1
#
_entry.id   AF-A0A6A5FRW9-F1
#
_cell.length_a   1.000
_cell.length_b   1.000
_cell.length_c   1.000
_cell.angle_alpha   90.00
_cell.angle_beta   90.00
_cell.angle_gamma   90.00
#
_symmetry.space_group_name_H-M   'P 1'
#
loop_
_entity.id
_entity.type
_entity.pdbx_description
1 polymer ?
#
loop_
_entity_poly.entity_id
_entity_poly.type
_entity_poly.pdbx_seq_one_letter_code
_entity_poly.pdbx_strand_id
1 'polypeptide(L)'
;MDSKGPSLYAPAGSSVDISRSTEEDSLVDGPLISADALHSAIRREFQTVPTPCHAGLLSLLHVVYVVLSMCLAVLCVLELDQKEVCASILGNVRGDSVIVFGKVCLWLLVLLFTGCVQHHHSQARSRGYLRFYRQTQRLKHLPLMVYSAGNVLLLVVLAVQLSPTVQTYMLLGVLGLEFLVALPCLLYYTVQVMRFNRERAAPDVSQEEHSHTYSITSLPTETGFREGSSLEEVVEKQADLIEYLKQHNTLLSKRLLNLTAQH
;
A
#
# COMPACT_ATOMS: atom_id res chain seq x y z
N MET A 1 74.41 -9.70 -52.94
CA MET A 1 74.58 -11.08 -52.45
C MET A 1 75.14 -10.99 -51.04
N ASP A 2 74.30 -11.43 -50.11
CA ASP A 2 74.49 -11.53 -48.67
C ASP A 2 75.58 -12.52 -48.27
N SER A 3 76.16 -12.33 -47.08
CA SER A 3 75.80 -13.08 -45.86
C SER A 3 76.99 -13.36 -44.93
N LYS A 4 76.80 -13.01 -43.64
CA LYS A 4 76.83 -13.89 -42.44
C LYS A 4 77.50 -13.22 -41.20
N GLY A 5 76.72 -13.03 -40.12
CA GLY A 5 77.12 -12.50 -38.79
C GLY A 5 77.79 -13.55 -37.87
N PRO A 6 77.71 -13.49 -36.50
CA PRO A 6 76.82 -12.68 -35.63
C PRO A 6 77.38 -12.12 -34.26
N SER A 7 76.51 -11.37 -33.57
CA SER A 7 76.26 -11.19 -32.10
C SER A 7 77.28 -10.54 -31.15
N LEU A 8 76.84 -9.50 -30.43
CA LEU A 8 76.95 -9.43 -28.95
C LEU A 8 76.08 -8.28 -28.35
N TYR A 9 75.03 -8.70 -27.61
CA TYR A 9 74.34 -8.08 -26.45
C TYR A 9 73.74 -6.65 -26.46
N ALA A 10 72.48 -6.63 -26.00
CA ALA A 10 71.63 -5.49 -25.60
C ALA A 10 72.14 -4.75 -24.33
N PRO A 11 71.49 -3.63 -23.97
CA PRO A 11 70.51 -3.75 -22.89
C PRO A 11 69.20 -3.00 -23.12
N ALA A 12 68.19 -3.47 -22.38
CA ALA A 12 66.81 -3.02 -22.34
C ALA A 12 66.59 -1.70 -21.58
N GLY A 13 65.51 -0.99 -21.88
CA GLY A 13 64.99 0.10 -21.03
C GLY A 13 63.78 0.85 -21.61
N SER A 14 62.57 0.48 -21.13
CA SER A 14 61.32 1.27 -20.96
C SER A 14 60.88 2.24 -22.07
N SER A 15 59.84 1.99 -22.88
CA SER A 15 58.39 2.04 -22.56
C SER A 15 57.95 3.30 -21.80
N VAL A 16 57.63 4.40 -22.51
CA VAL A 16 56.49 5.32 -22.23
C VAL A 16 56.18 6.11 -23.51
N ASP A 17 55.28 5.59 -24.34
CA ASP A 17 54.55 6.35 -25.37
C ASP A 17 53.06 6.25 -25.00
N ILE A 18 52.56 7.16 -24.16
CA ILE A 18 51.12 7.50 -24.00
C ILE A 18 51.03 8.58 -22.92
N SER A 19 50.96 9.84 -23.34
CA SER A 19 50.46 10.99 -22.55
C SER A 19 50.57 12.26 -23.39
N ARG A 20 49.74 12.38 -24.44
CA ARG A 20 49.52 13.68 -25.09
C ARG A 20 48.14 13.74 -25.77
N SER A 21 47.10 13.82 -24.95
CA SER A 21 45.80 14.38 -25.33
C SER A 21 45.25 15.18 -24.15
N THR A 22 45.78 16.39 -23.97
CA THR A 22 45.07 17.44 -23.23
C THR A 22 44.15 18.11 -24.25
N GLU A 23 42.98 17.51 -24.46
CA GLU A 23 41.86 18.17 -25.13
C GLU A 23 41.22 19.13 -24.12
N GLU A 24 41.23 20.40 -24.51
CA GLU A 24 40.47 21.48 -23.90
C GLU A 24 38.97 21.21 -24.14
N ASP A 25 38.25 20.74 -23.13
CA ASP A 25 36.78 20.82 -23.10
C ASP A 25 36.36 22.01 -22.25
N SER A 26 36.35 23.20 -22.86
CA SER A 26 35.49 24.30 -22.43
C SER A 26 34.10 24.07 -23.00
N LEU A 27 33.14 23.58 -22.21
CA LEU A 27 31.73 23.59 -22.63
C LEU A 27 30.75 23.45 -21.46
N VAL A 28 29.91 24.48 -21.35
CA VAL A 28 28.62 24.54 -20.65
C VAL A 28 28.64 24.90 -19.16
N ASP A 29 28.97 26.17 -18.86
CA ASP A 29 28.27 26.91 -17.78
C ASP A 29 26.85 27.26 -18.28
N GLY A 30 26.00 26.25 -18.39
CA GLY A 30 24.56 26.47 -18.47
C GLY A 30 24.06 26.97 -17.10
N PRO A 31 23.00 27.79 -17.01
CA PRO A 31 22.50 28.25 -15.73
C PRO A 31 22.15 27.02 -14.89
N LEU A 32 22.98 26.74 -13.88
CA LEU A 32 22.77 25.66 -12.93
C LEU A 32 21.38 25.89 -12.35
N ILE A 33 20.42 25.03 -12.72
CA ILE A 33 19.13 24.96 -12.05
C ILE A 33 19.49 24.85 -10.58
N SER A 34 19.17 25.88 -9.79
CA SER A 34 19.63 25.95 -8.42
C SER A 34 19.20 24.67 -7.72
N ALA A 35 20.10 24.08 -6.93
CA ALA A 35 19.78 22.87 -6.17
C ALA A 35 18.49 23.07 -5.36
N ASP A 36 18.20 24.31 -4.94
CA ASP A 36 16.94 24.73 -4.34
C ASP A 36 15.72 24.63 -5.26
N ALA A 37 15.81 25.05 -6.54
CA ALA A 37 14.72 24.90 -7.50
C ALA A 37 14.45 23.43 -7.81
N LEU A 38 15.50 22.62 -7.97
CA LEU A 38 15.38 21.18 -8.20
C LEU A 38 14.88 20.44 -6.95
N HIS A 39 15.38 20.78 -5.77
CA HIS A 39 14.87 20.27 -4.49
C HIS A 39 13.43 20.70 -4.24
N SER A 40 13.02 21.90 -4.64
CA SER A 40 11.62 22.32 -4.52
C SER A 40 10.69 21.53 -5.46
N ALA A 41 11.15 21.16 -6.65
CA ALA A 41 10.42 20.33 -7.60
C ALA A 41 10.37 18.84 -7.19
N ILE A 42 11.44 18.34 -6.54
CA ILE A 42 11.56 16.97 -6.01
C ILE A 42 10.84 16.82 -4.67
N ARG A 43 10.76 17.87 -3.86
CA ARG A 43 9.97 17.94 -2.62
C ARG A 43 8.49 18.06 -2.99
N ARG A 44 7.95 16.98 -3.58
CA ARG A 44 6.52 16.83 -3.81
C ARG A 44 5.80 17.11 -2.50
N GLU A 45 5.10 18.24 -2.51
CA GLU A 45 4.28 18.73 -1.43
C GLU A 45 3.42 17.59 -0.88
N PHE A 46 3.46 17.39 0.44
CA PHE A 46 2.71 16.36 1.13
C PHE A 46 1.21 16.50 0.81
N GLN A 47 0.68 15.59 -0.01
CA GLN A 47 -0.74 15.55 -0.32
C GLN A 47 -1.44 14.60 0.63
N THR A 48 -2.31 15.17 1.48
CA THR A 48 -3.14 14.41 2.42
C THR A 48 -4.05 13.44 1.67
N VAL A 49 -4.28 12.27 2.26
CA VAL A 49 -5.27 11.33 1.72
C VAL A 49 -6.65 11.81 2.17
N PRO A 50 -7.57 12.25 1.28
CA PRO A 50 -8.86 12.85 1.64
C PRO A 50 -9.92 11.83 2.08
N THR A 51 -9.51 10.61 2.43
CA THR A 51 -10.42 9.54 2.83
C THR A 51 -11.03 9.65 4.25
N PRO A 52 -10.52 10.42 5.25
CA PRO A 52 -11.09 10.38 6.59
C PRO A 52 -12.47 11.07 6.68
N CYS A 53 -12.71 12.13 5.91
CA CYS A 53 -14.04 12.77 5.85
C CYS A 53 -15.09 11.80 5.27
N HIS A 54 -14.75 11.15 4.17
CA HIS A 54 -15.59 10.13 3.54
C HIS A 54 -15.86 8.93 4.47
N ALA A 55 -14.85 8.47 5.21
CA ALA A 55 -14.99 7.38 6.18
C ALA A 55 -15.89 7.77 7.36
N GLY A 56 -15.77 9.02 7.85
CA GLY A 56 -16.63 9.57 8.88
C GLY A 56 -18.08 9.69 8.43
N LEU A 57 -18.33 10.22 7.22
CA LEU A 57 -19.66 10.29 6.62
C LEU A 57 -20.29 8.90 6.47
N LEU A 58 -19.52 7.91 5.99
CA LEU A 58 -19.99 6.53 5.84
C LEU A 58 -20.35 5.90 7.21
N SER A 59 -19.55 6.19 8.24
CA SER A 59 -19.81 5.72 9.60
C SER A 59 -21.08 6.34 10.18
N LEU A 60 -21.28 7.65 9.99
CA LEU A 60 -22.51 8.35 10.38
C LEU A 60 -23.73 7.77 9.67
N LEU A 61 -23.64 7.57 8.36
CA LEU A 61 -24.73 7.01 7.57
C LEU A 61 -25.08 5.60 8.03
N HIS A 62 -24.09 4.77 8.37
CA HIS A 62 -24.34 3.43 8.92
C HIS A 62 -25.08 3.49 10.27
N VAL A 63 -24.67 4.38 11.18
CA VAL A 63 -25.36 4.60 12.46
C VAL A 63 -26.82 5.00 12.23
N VAL A 64 -27.05 5.99 11.37
CA VAL A 64 -28.40 6.46 11.03
C VAL A 64 -29.24 5.33 10.44
N TYR A 65 -28.68 4.56 9.51
CA TYR A 65 -29.37 3.42 8.90
C TYR A 65 -29.76 2.36 9.93
N VAL A 66 -28.87 1.98 10.85
CA VAL A 66 -29.16 0.98 11.88
C VAL A 66 -30.25 1.50 12.83
N VAL A 67 -30.16 2.75 13.28
CA VAL A 67 -31.18 3.36 14.15
C VAL A 67 -32.54 3.41 13.47
N LEU A 68 -32.61 3.86 12.22
CA LEU A 68 -33.86 3.88 11.45
C LEU A 68 -34.42 2.46 11.24
N SER A 69 -33.56 1.48 10.95
CA SER A 69 -33.97 0.08 10.80
C SER A 69 -34.50 -0.51 12.09
N MET A 70 -33.90 -0.19 13.25
CA MET A 70 -34.41 -0.56 14.58
C MET A 70 -35.77 0.07 14.83
N CYS A 71 -35.94 1.37 14.58
CA CYS A 71 -37.22 2.06 14.75
C CYS A 71 -38.30 1.44 13.84
N LEU A 72 -38.01 1.19 12.57
CA LEU A 72 -38.94 0.55 11.64
C LEU A 72 -39.30 -0.87 12.08
N ALA A 73 -38.33 -1.70 12.48
CA ALA A 73 -38.60 -3.06 12.94
C ALA A 73 -39.51 -3.07 14.19
N VAL A 74 -39.23 -2.20 15.17
CA VAL A 74 -39.99 -2.11 16.42
C VAL A 74 -41.41 -1.56 16.20
N LEU A 75 -41.55 -0.48 15.42
CA LEU A 75 -42.83 0.20 15.22
C LEU A 75 -43.74 -0.50 14.20
N CYS A 76 -43.16 -1.00 13.09
CA CYS A 76 -43.93 -1.52 11.96
C CYS A 76 -44.11 -3.04 11.97
N VAL A 77 -43.19 -3.80 12.58
CA VAL A 77 -43.16 -5.27 12.41
C VAL A 77 -43.43 -6.01 13.70
N LEU A 78 -42.94 -5.48 14.83
CA LEU A 78 -43.22 -6.02 16.16
C LEU A 78 -44.59 -5.59 16.72
N GLU A 79 -45.39 -4.86 15.92
CA GLU A 79 -46.77 -4.44 16.20
C GLU A 79 -47.00 -3.95 17.64
N LEU A 80 -46.22 -2.97 18.11
CA LEU A 80 -46.48 -2.22 19.36
C LEU A 80 -47.70 -1.27 19.23
N ASP A 81 -48.81 -1.77 18.67
CA ASP A 81 -50.12 -1.12 18.61
C ASP A 81 -50.19 0.20 17.79
N GLN A 82 -49.22 0.47 16.91
CA GLN A 82 -49.12 1.71 16.11
C GLN A 82 -49.26 1.49 14.60
N LYS A 83 -50.28 0.74 14.17
CA LYS A 83 -50.52 0.40 12.74
C LYS A 83 -50.75 1.63 11.86
N GLU A 84 -51.44 2.64 12.39
CA GLU A 84 -51.75 3.92 11.72
C GLU A 84 -50.47 4.70 11.34
N VAL A 85 -49.50 4.78 12.27
CA VAL A 85 -48.24 5.50 12.06
C VAL A 85 -47.39 4.79 11.02
N CYS A 86 -47.32 3.45 11.07
CA CYS A 86 -46.60 2.70 10.06
C CYS A 86 -47.20 2.85 8.66
N ALA A 87 -48.53 2.83 8.54
CA ALA A 87 -49.22 3.06 7.26
C ALA A 87 -48.95 4.47 6.71
N SER A 88 -48.87 5.49 7.56
CA SER A 88 -48.53 6.86 7.12
C SER A 88 -47.08 7.01 6.62
N ILE A 89 -46.13 6.26 7.19
CA ILE A 89 -44.69 6.38 6.86
C ILE A 89 -44.32 5.50 5.66
N LEU A 90 -44.85 4.28 5.61
CA LEU A 90 -44.46 3.26 4.62
C LEU A 90 -45.50 3.04 3.50
N GLY A 91 -46.69 3.62 3.64
CA GLY A 91 -47.80 3.39 2.72
C GLY A 91 -48.16 1.91 2.66
N ASN A 92 -48.12 1.34 1.44
CA ASN A 92 -48.44 -0.07 1.19
C ASN A 92 -47.19 -0.99 1.13
N VAL A 93 -46.01 -0.47 1.46
CA VAL A 93 -44.76 -1.24 1.42
C VAL A 93 -44.53 -1.94 2.76
N ARG A 94 -44.02 -3.18 2.73
CA ARG A 94 -43.67 -3.93 3.94
C ARG A 94 -42.38 -3.38 4.59
N GLY A 95 -42.38 -3.24 5.92
CA GLY A 95 -41.24 -2.82 6.74
C GLY A 95 -39.92 -3.50 6.37
N ASP A 96 -39.96 -4.83 6.34
CA ASP A 96 -38.80 -5.68 6.08
C ASP A 96 -38.18 -5.40 4.70
N SER A 97 -39.00 -5.11 3.70
CA SER A 97 -38.53 -4.81 2.33
C SER A 97 -37.74 -3.50 2.30
N VAL A 98 -38.20 -2.46 3.04
CA VAL A 98 -37.50 -1.18 3.13
C VAL A 98 -36.13 -1.35 3.79
N ILE A 99 -36.05 -2.17 4.84
CA ILE A 99 -34.77 -2.47 5.51
C ILE A 99 -33.81 -3.17 4.52
N VAL A 100 -34.29 -4.17 3.77
CA VAL A 100 -33.47 -4.86 2.76
C VAL A 100 -33.00 -3.91 1.65
N PHE A 101 -33.86 -3.04 1.13
CA PHE A 101 -33.46 -2.04 0.13
C PHE A 101 -32.41 -1.08 0.68
N GLY A 102 -32.60 -0.59 1.91
CA GLY A 102 -31.61 0.26 2.58
C GLY A 102 -30.26 -0.46 2.75
N LYS A 103 -30.26 -1.76 3.07
CA LYS A 103 -29.04 -2.57 3.14
C LYS A 103 -28.28 -2.60 1.81
N VAL A 104 -29.00 -2.79 0.70
CA VAL A 104 -28.40 -2.81 -0.65
C VAL A 104 -27.78 -1.44 -0.97
N CYS A 105 -28.50 -0.35 -0.71
CA CYS A 105 -27.98 1.00 -0.89
C CYS A 105 -26.72 1.26 -0.04
N LEU A 106 -26.72 0.86 1.23
CA LEU A 106 -25.56 0.99 2.11
C LEU A 106 -24.37 0.18 1.58
N TRP A 107 -24.59 -1.06 1.13
CA TRP A 107 -23.54 -1.89 0.56
C TRP A 107 -22.92 -1.26 -0.70
N LEU A 108 -23.75 -0.67 -1.58
CA LEU A 108 -23.25 0.07 -2.75
C LEU A 108 -22.38 1.26 -2.35
N LEU A 109 -22.77 2.02 -1.33
CA LEU A 109 -21.96 3.13 -0.82
C LEU A 109 -20.63 2.67 -0.24
N VAL A 110 -20.62 1.55 0.49
CA VAL A 110 -19.39 0.92 0.98
C VAL A 110 -18.50 0.48 -0.18
N LEU A 111 -19.07 -0.12 -1.22
CA LEU A 111 -18.34 -0.56 -2.41
C LEU A 111 -17.67 0.64 -3.12
N LEU A 112 -18.41 1.72 -3.33
CA LEU A 112 -17.87 2.96 -3.90
C LEU A 112 -16.75 3.54 -3.03
N PHE A 113 -16.95 3.60 -1.71
CA PHE A 113 -15.93 4.05 -0.79
C PHE A 113 -14.66 3.19 -0.85
N THR A 114 -14.77 1.86 -0.88
CA THR A 114 -13.62 0.96 -1.03
C THR A 114 -12.90 1.20 -2.36
N GLY A 115 -13.63 1.45 -3.45
CA GLY A 115 -13.05 1.84 -4.74
C GLY A 115 -12.27 3.16 -4.68
N CYS A 116 -12.87 4.20 -4.08
CA CYS A 116 -12.21 5.51 -3.88
C CYS A 116 -10.95 5.37 -3.02
N VAL A 117 -11.02 4.63 -1.90
CA VAL A 117 -9.88 4.33 -1.03
C VAL A 117 -8.79 3.63 -1.83
N GLN A 118 -9.12 2.59 -2.60
CA GLN A 118 -8.15 1.86 -3.41
C GLN A 118 -7.47 2.77 -4.45
N HIS A 119 -8.22 3.67 -5.09
CA HIS A 119 -7.67 4.63 -6.03
C HIS A 119 -6.68 5.59 -5.36
N HIS A 120 -7.08 6.22 -4.24
CA HIS A 120 -6.20 7.13 -3.50
C HIS A 120 -4.97 6.45 -2.91
N HIS A 121 -5.09 5.20 -2.43
CA HIS A 121 -3.95 4.42 -1.93
C HIS A 121 -3.02 3.97 -3.06
N SER A 122 -3.54 3.64 -4.25
CA SER A 122 -2.72 3.38 -5.43
C SER A 122 -1.93 4.61 -5.85
N GLN A 123 -2.57 5.79 -5.78
CA GLN A 123 -1.91 7.06 -6.04
C GLN A 123 -0.81 7.35 -4.99
N ALA A 124 -1.08 7.10 -3.70
CA ALA A 124 -0.08 7.20 -2.64
C ALA A 124 1.11 6.24 -2.87
N ARG A 125 0.86 5.01 -3.34
CA ARG A 125 1.92 4.06 -3.72
C ARG A 125 2.81 4.61 -4.82
N SER A 126 2.24 5.19 -5.88
CA SER A 126 3.01 5.78 -7.00
C SER A 126 3.89 6.98 -6.59
N ARG A 127 3.70 7.49 -5.37
CA ARG A 127 4.44 8.63 -4.79
C ARG A 127 5.51 8.20 -3.78
N GLY A 128 5.72 6.89 -3.59
CA GLY A 128 6.77 6.36 -2.71
C GLY A 128 6.36 6.11 -1.26
N TYR A 129 5.05 6.07 -0.93
CA TYR A 129 4.55 5.73 0.41
C TYR A 129 4.30 4.22 0.56
N LEU A 130 5.33 3.39 0.35
CA LEU A 130 5.19 1.93 0.29
C LEU A 130 4.95 1.29 1.67
N ARG A 131 5.58 1.81 2.73
CA ARG A 131 5.40 1.30 4.11
C ARG A 131 3.97 1.52 4.59
N PHE A 132 3.42 2.72 4.36
CA PHE A 132 2.03 3.05 4.66
C PHE A 132 1.04 2.19 3.85
N TYR A 133 1.32 1.97 2.56
CA TYR A 133 0.51 1.11 1.71
C TYR A 133 0.45 -0.34 2.25
N ARG A 134 1.61 -0.93 2.61
CA ARG A 134 1.66 -2.31 3.15
C ARG A 134 0.90 -2.45 4.47
N GLN A 135 1.03 -1.48 5.38
CA GLN A 135 0.30 -1.50 6.66
C GLN A 135 -1.22 -1.38 6.46
N THR A 136 -1.66 -0.54 5.52
CA THR A 136 -3.08 -0.28 5.30
C THR A 136 -3.74 -1.30 4.36
N GLN A 137 -2.95 -2.14 3.69
CA GLN A 137 -3.43 -3.08 2.67
C GLN A 137 -4.45 -4.10 3.21
N ARG A 138 -4.29 -4.58 4.44
CA ARG A 138 -5.27 -5.50 5.05
C ARG A 138 -6.52 -4.76 5.54
N LEU A 139 -6.38 -3.52 5.98
CA LEU A 139 -7.51 -2.74 6.51
C LEU A 139 -8.52 -2.34 5.43
N LYS A 140 -8.08 -2.05 4.20
CA LYS A 140 -8.98 -1.60 3.11
C LYS A 140 -10.03 -2.63 2.69
N HIS A 141 -9.74 -3.93 2.84
CA HIS A 141 -10.65 -5.00 2.40
C HIS A 141 -11.62 -5.43 3.50
N LEU A 142 -11.31 -5.15 4.77
CA LEU A 142 -12.13 -5.57 5.92
C LEU A 142 -13.57 -5.06 5.86
N PRO A 143 -13.85 -3.76 5.62
CA PRO A 143 -15.22 -3.27 5.56
C PRO A 143 -16.04 -4.03 4.50
N LEU A 144 -15.56 -4.12 3.26
CA LEU A 144 -16.29 -4.77 2.18
C LEU A 144 -16.58 -6.25 2.49
N MET A 145 -15.63 -6.97 3.09
CA MET A 145 -15.86 -8.36 3.51
C MET A 145 -16.93 -8.46 4.60
N VAL A 146 -16.90 -7.60 5.61
CA VAL A 146 -17.89 -7.60 6.71
C VAL A 146 -19.29 -7.33 6.17
N TYR A 147 -19.48 -6.27 5.38
CA TYR A 147 -20.79 -5.95 4.81
C TYR A 147 -21.30 -7.00 3.82
N SER A 148 -20.40 -7.66 3.09
CA SER A 148 -20.77 -8.74 2.16
C SER A 148 -21.13 -10.03 2.91
N ALA A 149 -20.43 -10.35 3.99
CA ALA A 149 -20.77 -11.46 4.87
C ALA A 149 -22.15 -11.24 5.54
N GLY A 150 -22.44 -10.02 5.97
CA GLY A 150 -23.77 -9.65 6.48
C GLY A 150 -24.87 -9.80 5.42
N ASN A 151 -24.61 -9.45 4.16
CA ASN A 151 -25.55 -9.70 3.06
C ASN A 151 -25.83 -11.21 2.86
N VAL A 152 -24.78 -12.04 2.87
CA VAL A 152 -24.95 -13.50 2.77
C VAL A 152 -25.79 -14.03 3.91
N LEU A 153 -25.52 -13.59 5.15
CA LEU A 153 -26.28 -14.00 6.32
C LEU A 153 -27.74 -13.55 6.24
N LEU A 154 -28.00 -12.34 5.73
CA LEU A 154 -29.35 -11.83 5.52
C LEU A 154 -30.10 -12.64 4.44
N LEU A 155 -29.44 -13.00 3.34
CA LEU A 155 -30.01 -13.87 2.31
C LEU A 155 -30.37 -15.26 2.86
N VAL A 156 -29.52 -15.83 3.73
CA VAL A 156 -29.82 -17.09 4.42
C VAL A 156 -31.08 -16.93 5.29
N VAL A 157 -31.18 -15.86 6.09
CA VAL A 157 -32.37 -15.60 6.93
C VAL A 157 -33.64 -15.49 6.08
N LEU A 158 -33.58 -14.79 4.94
CA LEU A 158 -34.71 -14.67 4.02
C LEU A 158 -35.07 -16.01 3.35
N ALA A 159 -34.09 -16.85 3.05
CA ALA A 159 -34.31 -18.14 2.39
C ALA A 159 -34.97 -19.19 3.29
N VAL A 160 -34.76 -19.13 4.61
CA VAL A 160 -35.29 -20.11 5.57
C VAL A 160 -36.81 -19.95 5.80
N GLN A 161 -37.42 -18.83 5.39
CA GLN A 161 -38.87 -18.58 5.47
C GLN A 161 -39.47 -18.85 6.87
N LEU A 162 -38.83 -18.30 7.90
CA LEU A 162 -39.30 -18.39 9.29
C LEU A 162 -40.57 -17.55 9.51
N SER A 163 -41.17 -17.64 10.70
CA SER A 163 -42.25 -16.73 11.09
C SER A 163 -41.77 -15.27 11.02
N PRO A 164 -42.65 -14.32 10.64
CA PRO A 164 -42.25 -12.93 10.36
C PRO A 164 -41.61 -12.24 11.57
N THR A 165 -42.05 -12.57 12.78
CA THR A 165 -41.47 -12.06 14.03
C THR A 165 -40.05 -12.55 14.25
N VAL A 166 -39.81 -13.87 14.11
CA VAL A 166 -38.47 -14.46 14.27
C VAL A 166 -37.53 -13.99 13.17
N GLN A 167 -38.02 -13.91 11.92
CA GLN A 167 -37.25 -13.39 10.79
C GLN A 167 -36.77 -11.95 11.05
N THR A 168 -37.63 -11.10 11.62
CA THR A 168 -37.29 -9.72 11.96
C THR A 168 -36.23 -9.64 13.05
N TYR A 169 -36.36 -10.43 14.12
CA TYR A 169 -35.34 -10.49 15.17
C TYR A 169 -33.98 -10.96 14.64
N MET A 170 -33.98 -11.99 13.78
CA MET A 170 -32.76 -12.48 13.14
C MET A 170 -32.15 -11.41 12.25
N LEU A 171 -32.95 -10.73 11.42
CA LEU A 171 -32.50 -9.65 10.55
C LEU A 171 -31.88 -8.50 11.37
N LEU A 172 -32.52 -8.12 12.48
CA LEU A 172 -32.01 -7.11 13.39
C LEU A 172 -30.71 -7.53 14.09
N GLY A 173 -30.62 -8.80 14.48
CA GLY A 173 -29.42 -9.39 15.05
C GLY A 173 -28.24 -9.37 14.05
N VAL A 174 -28.50 -9.69 12.78
CA VAL A 174 -27.49 -9.61 11.71
C VAL A 174 -27.02 -8.17 11.52
N LEU A 175 -27.94 -7.20 11.44
CA LEU A 175 -27.59 -5.79 11.31
C LEU A 175 -26.81 -5.26 12.52
N GLY A 176 -27.21 -5.65 13.74
CA GLY A 176 -26.50 -5.30 14.97
C GLY A 176 -25.10 -5.89 15.04
N LEU A 177 -24.92 -7.14 14.65
CA LEU A 177 -23.61 -7.80 14.59
C LEU A 177 -22.72 -7.16 13.52
N GLU A 178 -23.26 -6.88 12.33
CA GLU A 178 -22.55 -6.16 11.27
C GLU A 178 -22.09 -4.79 11.76
N PHE A 179 -22.95 -4.04 12.44
CA PHE A 179 -22.61 -2.74 13.03
C PHE A 179 -21.50 -2.84 14.07
N LEU A 180 -21.61 -3.81 14.99
CA LEU A 180 -20.65 -4.01 16.06
C LEU A 180 -19.24 -4.34 15.54
N VAL A 181 -19.13 -5.05 14.42
CA VAL A 181 -17.86 -5.39 13.79
C VAL A 181 -17.37 -4.30 12.85
N ALA A 182 -18.24 -3.75 11.99
CA ALA A 182 -17.86 -2.80 10.94
C ALA A 182 -17.45 -1.43 11.51
N LEU A 183 -18.16 -0.93 12.53
CA LEU A 183 -17.91 0.41 13.08
C LEU A 183 -16.51 0.52 13.70
N PRO A 184 -16.06 -0.38 14.60
CA PRO A 184 -14.70 -0.33 15.13
C PRO A 184 -13.63 -0.45 14.04
N CYS A 185 -13.84 -1.30 13.03
CA CYS A 185 -12.91 -1.44 11.91
C CYS A 185 -12.76 -0.13 11.11
N LEU A 186 -13.88 0.54 10.81
CA LEU A 186 -13.88 1.84 10.11
C LEU A 186 -13.24 2.94 10.95
N LEU A 187 -13.50 2.98 12.26
CA LEU A 187 -12.89 3.93 13.19
C LEU A 187 -11.38 3.71 13.29
N TYR A 188 -10.93 2.47 13.45
CA TYR A 188 -9.50 2.14 13.49
C TYR A 188 -8.79 2.54 12.20
N TYR A 189 -9.38 2.25 11.04
CA TYR A 189 -8.87 2.73 9.75
C TYR A 189 -8.78 4.27 9.71
N THR A 190 -9.84 4.96 10.13
CA THR A 190 -9.89 6.43 10.12
C THR A 190 -8.83 7.05 11.01
N VAL A 191 -8.62 6.52 12.22
CA VAL A 191 -7.57 6.98 13.14
C VAL A 191 -6.19 6.78 12.53
N GLN A 192 -5.93 5.64 11.89
CA GLN A 192 -4.64 5.37 11.24
C GLN A 192 -4.36 6.35 10.09
N VAL A 193 -5.36 6.64 9.25
CA VAL A 193 -5.21 7.63 8.17
C VAL A 193 -5.08 9.05 8.73
N MET A 194 -5.84 9.41 9.76
CA MET A 194 -5.74 10.73 10.40
C MET A 194 -4.37 10.94 11.04
N ARG A 195 -3.82 9.91 11.70
CA ARG A 195 -2.47 9.93 12.26
C ARG A 195 -1.43 10.16 11.17
N PHE A 196 -1.51 9.40 10.07
CA PHE A 196 -0.63 9.59 8.92
C PHE A 196 -0.74 11.01 8.31
N ASN A 197 -1.97 11.51 8.14
CA ASN A 197 -2.23 12.86 7.64
C ASN A 197 -1.68 13.95 8.58
N ARG A 198 -1.72 13.73 9.90
CA ARG A 198 -1.22 14.67 10.92
C ARG A 198 0.31 14.66 11.01
N GLU A 199 0.94 13.50 10.85
CA GLU A 199 2.38 13.33 10.91
C GLU A 199 3.11 13.95 9.70
N ARG A 200 2.38 14.33 8.63
CA ARG A 200 2.95 14.89 7.39
C ARG A 200 4.18 14.11 6.92
N ALA A 201 4.09 12.78 6.99
CA ALA A 201 5.24 11.92 6.74
C ALA A 201 5.83 12.24 5.36
N ALA A 202 7.13 12.57 5.35
CA ALA A 202 7.86 12.74 4.10
C ALA A 202 7.87 11.41 3.33
N PRO A 203 7.97 11.43 1.98
CA PRO A 203 8.07 10.21 1.18
C PRO A 203 9.15 9.26 1.72
N ASP A 204 8.89 7.94 1.73
CA ASP A 204 9.76 6.95 2.42
C ASP A 204 11.24 7.07 1.98
N VAL A 205 11.48 7.42 0.71
CA VAL A 205 12.82 7.63 0.12
C VAL A 205 13.57 8.80 0.77
N SER A 206 12.91 9.93 1.01
CA SER A 206 13.52 11.10 1.65
C SER A 206 13.84 10.86 3.12
N GLN A 207 13.07 10.01 3.80
CA GLN A 207 13.30 9.67 5.21
C GLN A 207 14.51 8.76 5.38
N GLU A 208 14.70 7.81 4.45
CA GLU A 208 15.87 6.94 4.39
C GLU A 208 17.14 7.74 4.07
N GLU A 209 17.09 8.64 3.07
CA GLU A 209 18.19 9.56 2.75
C GLU A 209 18.59 10.45 3.94
N HIS A 210 17.64 11.03 4.68
CA HIS A 210 17.96 11.81 5.88
C HIS A 210 18.63 10.96 6.96
N SER A 211 18.14 9.74 7.20
CA SER A 211 18.72 8.83 8.20
C SER A 211 20.14 8.37 7.84
N HIS A 212 20.43 8.17 6.55
CA HIS A 212 21.76 7.85 6.06
C HIS A 212 22.70 9.07 6.04
N THR A 213 22.17 10.27 5.76
CA THR A 213 22.95 11.53 5.79
C THR A 213 23.44 11.86 7.20
N TYR A 214 22.63 11.59 8.24
CA TYR A 214 23.07 11.77 9.64
C TYR A 214 24.05 10.68 10.11
N SER A 215 24.11 9.54 9.42
CA SER A 215 25.01 8.43 9.73
C SER A 215 26.35 8.52 9.00
N ILE A 216 26.48 9.32 7.94
CA ILE A 216 27.66 9.37 7.08
C ILE A 216 28.03 10.83 6.80
N THR A 217 28.76 11.45 7.71
CA THR A 217 29.47 12.73 7.48
C THR A 217 30.70 12.57 6.57
N SER A 218 30.57 11.91 5.42
CA SER A 218 31.61 11.96 4.38
C SER A 218 31.11 11.43 3.02
N LEU A 219 31.16 12.32 2.03
CA LEU A 219 30.89 12.19 0.60
C LEU A 219 29.44 12.33 0.11
N PRO A 220 29.19 13.27 -0.83
CA PRO A 220 27.96 13.29 -1.61
C PRO A 220 28.01 12.15 -2.63
N THR A 221 27.18 11.13 -2.45
CA THR A 221 26.99 10.10 -3.47
C THR A 221 25.97 10.63 -4.49
N GLU A 222 26.46 11.25 -5.55
CA GLU A 222 25.66 11.49 -6.76
C GLU A 222 25.28 10.14 -7.37
N THR A 223 24.03 9.70 -7.18
CA THR A 223 23.45 8.61 -7.95
C THR A 223 22.65 9.20 -9.11
N GLY A 224 23.23 9.09 -10.31
CA GLY A 224 22.60 9.51 -11.56
C GLY A 224 21.31 8.75 -11.85
N PHE A 225 20.34 9.47 -12.40
CA PHE A 225 19.08 8.96 -12.93
C PHE A 225 19.32 7.83 -13.95
N ARG A 226 18.87 6.61 -13.63
CA ARG A 226 18.83 5.48 -14.58
C ARG A 226 17.48 4.78 -14.51
N GLU A 227 16.81 4.74 -15.67
CA GLU A 227 15.49 4.17 -15.92
C GLU A 227 15.30 2.80 -15.25
N GLY A 228 14.31 2.71 -14.35
CA GLY A 228 14.13 1.62 -13.38
C GLY A 228 13.33 0.41 -13.89
N SER A 229 13.75 -0.24 -14.97
CA SER A 229 13.10 -1.50 -15.38
C SER A 229 14.02 -2.71 -15.52
N SER A 230 15.34 -2.53 -15.56
CA SER A 230 16.28 -3.66 -15.71
C SER A 230 17.17 -3.90 -14.50
N LEU A 231 17.23 -3.00 -13.51
CA LEU A 231 18.16 -3.14 -12.39
C LEU A 231 17.60 -4.02 -11.26
N GLU A 232 16.29 -4.01 -11.02
CA GLU A 232 15.68 -4.88 -9.98
C GLU A 232 15.77 -6.36 -10.36
N GLU A 233 15.57 -6.72 -11.62
CA GLU A 233 15.77 -8.10 -12.10
C GLU A 233 17.26 -8.50 -12.08
N VAL A 234 18.18 -7.57 -12.35
CA VAL A 234 19.62 -7.83 -12.31
C VAL A 234 20.13 -7.89 -10.87
N VAL A 235 19.60 -7.09 -9.95
CA VAL A 235 19.95 -7.10 -8.52
C VAL A 235 19.44 -8.36 -7.84
N GLU A 236 18.23 -8.82 -8.16
CA GLU A 236 17.70 -10.11 -7.66
C GLU A 236 18.55 -11.28 -8.17
N LYS A 237 18.91 -11.29 -9.46
CA LYS A 237 19.82 -12.31 -10.02
C LYS A 237 21.25 -12.25 -9.46
N GLN A 238 21.75 -11.05 -9.11
CA GLN A 238 23.07 -10.91 -8.49
C GLN A 238 23.07 -11.32 -7.02
N ALA A 239 21.98 -11.08 -6.29
CA ALA A 239 21.84 -11.52 -4.90
C ALA A 239 21.82 -13.05 -4.79
N ASP A 240 21.04 -13.72 -5.64
CA ASP A 240 20.98 -15.19 -5.68
C ASP A 240 22.33 -15.82 -6.04
N LEU A 241 23.07 -15.22 -6.98
CA LEU A 241 24.39 -15.70 -7.37
C LEU A 241 25.42 -15.56 -6.24
N ILE A 242 25.38 -14.45 -5.49
CA ILE A 242 26.25 -14.23 -4.33
C ILE A 242 25.94 -15.24 -3.22
N GLU A 243 24.65 -15.49 -2.94
CA GLU A 243 24.26 -16.46 -1.92
C GLU A 243 24.65 -17.89 -2.32
N TYR A 244 24.46 -18.26 -3.58
CA TYR A 244 24.91 -19.54 -4.14
C TYR A 244 26.43 -19.71 -4.03
N LEU A 245 27.21 -18.71 -4.47
CA LEU A 245 28.68 -18.75 -4.40
C LEU A 245 29.21 -18.81 -2.97
N LYS A 246 28.52 -18.15 -2.02
CA LYS A 246 28.86 -18.19 -0.60
C LYS A 246 28.60 -19.57 -0.01
N GLN A 247 27.44 -20.16 -0.29
CA GLN A 247 27.14 -21.54 0.14
C GLN A 247 28.13 -22.53 -0.47
N HIS A 248 28.44 -22.40 -1.76
CA HIS A 248 29.39 -23.28 -2.44
C HIS A 248 30.80 -23.18 -1.85
N ASN A 249 31.30 -21.97 -1.58
CA ASN A 249 32.60 -21.78 -0.91
C ASN A 249 32.61 -22.39 0.49
N THR A 250 31.56 -22.18 1.30
CA THR A 250 31.53 -22.76 2.66
C THR A 250 31.52 -24.29 2.63
N LEU A 251 30.84 -24.89 1.64
CA LEU A 251 30.81 -26.33 1.46
C LEU A 251 32.17 -26.87 0.97
N LEU A 252 32.83 -26.16 0.06
CA LEU A 252 34.19 -26.50 -0.38
C LEU A 252 35.19 -26.38 0.77
N SER A 253 35.14 -25.31 1.57
CA SER A 253 35.99 -25.13 2.75
C SER A 253 35.76 -26.23 3.79
N LYS A 254 34.50 -26.64 4.03
CA LYS A 254 34.19 -27.78 4.91
C LYS A 254 34.76 -29.10 4.37
N ARG A 255 34.69 -29.34 3.06
CA ARG A 255 35.27 -30.54 2.44
C ARG A 255 36.80 -30.54 2.52
N LEU A 256 37.43 -29.40 2.26
CA LEU A 256 38.88 -29.24 2.41
C LEU A 256 39.33 -29.50 3.85
N LEU A 257 38.67 -28.88 4.83
CA LEU A 257 38.96 -29.10 6.24
C LEU A 257 38.78 -30.57 6.65
N ASN A 258 37.75 -31.24 6.14
CA ASN A 258 37.52 -32.65 6.42
C ASN A 258 38.61 -33.55 5.80
N LEU A 259 39.10 -33.23 4.60
CA LEU A 259 40.21 -33.95 3.95
C LEU A 259 41.55 -33.68 4.64
N THR A 260 41.79 -32.45 5.12
CA THR A 260 43.00 -32.11 5.90
C THR A 260 42.97 -32.73 7.31
N ALA A 261 41.79 -32.99 7.87
CA ALA A 261 41.65 -33.67 9.17
C ALA A 261 41.79 -35.20 9.09
N GLN A 262 41.79 -35.78 7.88
CA GLN A 262 41.98 -37.22 7.64
C GLN A 262 43.42 -37.61 7.28
N HIS A 263 44.36 -36.66 7.34
CA HIS A 263 45.78 -36.85 7.08
C HIS A 263 46.62 -36.34 8.27
#